data_AF-A0A7N0TUZ3-F1
#
_entry.id   AF-A0A7N0TUZ3-F1
#
_cell.length_a   1.000
_cell.length_b   1.000
_cell.length_c   1.000
_cell.angle_alpha   90.00
_cell.angle_beta   90.00
_cell.angle_gamma   90.00
#
_symmetry.space_group_name_H-M   'P 1'
#
loop_
_entity.id
_entity.type
_entity.pdbx_description
1 polymer ?
#
loop_
_entity_poly.entity_id
_entity_poly.type
_entity_poly.pdbx_seq_one_letter_code
_entity_poly.pdbx_strand_id
1 'polypeptide(L)'
;MADRMVTWGKEGTLHASRQAGAFVRGDDVIHKLFTELAYRYKDRAGGYTRILRTRIRVGDAAPMAYIEENELRQSNPPSPQPPQRPSLDPFTRSLLSRQYAPAKEEKGSESDI
;
A
#
# COMPACT_ATOMS: atom_id res chain seq x y z
N MET A 1 5.20 11.62 -0.79
CA MET A 1 6.60 12.02 -0.49
C MET A 1 7.09 11.33 0.78
N ALA A 2 6.37 11.45 1.90
CA ALA A 2 6.68 10.78 3.17
C ALA A 2 7.01 9.29 3.03
N ASP A 3 6.16 8.51 2.33
CA ASP A 3 6.40 7.08 2.15
C ASP A 3 7.74 6.73 1.49
N ARG A 4 8.20 7.56 0.53
CA ARG A 4 9.51 7.36 -0.12
C ARG A 4 10.66 7.63 0.84
N MET A 5 10.52 8.60 1.75
CA MET A 5 11.54 8.90 2.75
C MET A 5 11.70 7.70 3.70
N VAL A 6 10.60 7.09 4.15
CA VAL A 6 10.65 5.88 4.99
C VAL A 6 11.29 4.71 4.25
N THR A 7 11.00 4.53 2.95
CA THR A 7 11.67 3.51 2.13
C THR A 7 13.18 3.71 2.07
N TRP A 8 13.66 4.94 1.85
CA TRP A 8 15.10 5.24 1.91
C TRP A 8 15.69 5.03 3.29
N GLY A 9 14.95 5.39 4.34
CA GLY A 9 15.32 5.12 5.74
C GLY A 9 15.56 3.64 6.00
N LYS A 10 14.67 2.77 5.49
CA LYS A 10 14.81 1.31 5.56
C LYS A 10 15.98 0.77 4.75
N GLU A 11 16.33 1.40 3.64
CA GLU A 11 17.47 0.99 2.80
C GLU A 11 18.80 1.25 3.52
N GLY A 12 18.92 2.37 4.23
CA GLY A 12 20.06 2.66 5.12
C GLY A 12 21.40 2.92 4.41
N THR A 13 21.42 3.08 3.08
CA THR A 13 22.64 3.33 2.33
C THR A 13 23.06 4.80 2.36
N LEU A 14 24.34 5.09 2.10
CA LEU A 14 24.83 6.48 1.93
C LEU A 14 24.10 7.19 0.78
N HIS A 15 23.79 6.45 -0.28
CA HIS A 15 23.03 6.98 -1.42
C HIS A 15 21.62 7.39 -0.99
N ALA A 16 20.90 6.50 -0.29
CA ALA A 16 19.58 6.77 0.25
C ALA A 16 19.60 7.96 1.24
N SER A 17 20.65 8.09 2.05
CA SER A 17 20.83 9.22 2.98
C SER A 17 20.98 10.56 2.24
N ARG A 18 21.79 10.59 1.18
CA ARG A 18 21.96 11.79 0.33
C ARG A 18 20.67 12.14 -0.40
N GLN A 19 19.94 11.14 -0.89
CA GLN A 19 18.64 11.34 -1.52
C GLN A 19 17.63 11.92 -0.51
N ALA A 20 17.52 11.35 0.69
CA ALA A 20 16.65 11.85 1.74
C ALA A 20 17.01 13.29 2.15
N GLY A 21 18.30 13.59 2.33
CA GLY A 21 18.79 14.93 2.68
C GLY A 21 18.55 16.00 1.62
N ALA A 22 18.33 15.62 0.35
CA ALA A 22 17.92 16.57 -0.68
C ALA A 22 16.50 17.12 -0.43
N PHE A 23 15.65 16.36 0.27
CA PHE A 23 14.24 16.67 0.50
C PHE A 23 13.92 17.09 1.94
N VAL A 24 14.44 16.36 2.93
CA VAL A 24 14.24 16.63 4.35
C VAL A 24 15.36 17.54 4.82
N ARG A 25 15.01 18.64 5.50
CA ARG A 25 15.96 19.56 6.10
C ARG A 25 16.01 19.31 7.61
N GLY A 26 17.22 19.28 8.17
CA GLY A 26 17.48 19.07 9.59
C GLY A 26 18.07 17.70 9.89
N ASP A 27 19.22 17.69 10.56
CA ASP A 27 20.00 16.48 10.83
C ASP A 27 19.27 15.56 11.82
N ASP A 28 18.57 16.13 12.81
CA ASP A 28 17.80 15.37 13.80
C ASP A 28 16.67 14.55 13.14
N VAL A 29 16.01 15.11 12.14
CA VAL A 29 14.92 14.45 11.42
C VAL A 29 15.45 13.33 10.55
N ILE A 30 16.60 13.55 9.89
CA ILE A 30 17.30 12.52 9.12
C ILE A 30 17.73 11.39 10.06
N HIS A 31 18.31 11.72 11.20
CA HIS A 31 18.71 10.73 12.20
C HIS A 31 17.51 9.88 12.66
N LYS A 32 16.38 10.52 13.02
CA LYS A 32 15.14 9.81 13.40
C LYS A 32 14.63 8.88 12.30
N LEU A 33 14.75 9.30 11.04
CA LEU A 33 14.30 8.53 9.89
C LEU A 33 15.10 7.24 9.69
N PHE A 34 16.43 7.30 9.82
CA PHE A 34 17.31 6.15 9.64
C PHE A 34 17.44 5.26 10.89
N THR A 35 17.00 5.74 12.06
CA THR A 35 17.04 4.98 13.31
C THR A 35 15.65 4.46 13.70
N GLU A 36 14.81 5.31 14.26
CA GLU A 36 13.51 4.94 14.82
C GLU A 36 12.54 4.45 13.76
N LEU A 37 12.36 5.21 12.67
CA LEU A 37 11.35 4.88 11.64
C LEU A 37 11.78 3.66 10.81
N ALA A 38 13.07 3.54 10.51
CA ALA A 38 13.62 2.38 9.79
C ALA A 38 13.40 1.08 10.57
N TYR A 39 13.66 1.09 11.89
CA TYR A 39 13.42 -0.07 12.75
C TYR A 39 11.91 -0.36 12.87
N ARG A 40 11.10 0.67 13.12
CA ARG A 40 9.64 0.57 13.29
C ARG A 40 8.94 -0.04 12.08
N TYR A 41 9.37 0.30 10.86
CA TYR A 41 8.72 -0.13 9.62
C TYR A 41 9.47 -1.23 8.86
N LYS A 42 10.44 -1.89 9.50
CA LYS A 42 11.29 -2.92 8.89
C LYS A 42 10.49 -3.96 8.10
N ASP A 43 9.47 -4.53 8.73
CA ASP A 43 8.69 -5.65 8.16
C ASP A 43 7.50 -5.20 7.28
N ARG A 44 7.19 -3.90 7.26
CA ARG A 44 6.05 -3.35 6.49
C ARG A 44 6.48 -2.98 5.07
N ALA A 45 5.80 -3.53 4.07
CA ALA A 45 5.98 -3.16 2.66
C ALA A 45 4.98 -2.06 2.23
N GLY A 46 5.28 -0.80 2.55
CA GLY A 46 4.50 0.37 2.12
C GLY A 46 3.30 0.73 2.99
N GLY A 47 2.67 1.88 2.68
CA GLY A 47 1.53 2.41 3.43
C GLY A 47 1.93 2.83 4.85
N TYR A 48 2.98 3.64 4.95
CA TYR A 48 3.54 4.09 6.24
C TYR A 48 2.77 5.26 6.84
N THR A 49 2.04 6.00 6.01
CA THR A 49 1.22 7.13 6.42
C THR A 49 -0.26 6.86 6.21
N ARG A 50 -1.10 7.50 7.01
CA ARG A 50 -2.56 7.49 6.89
C ARG A 50 -3.09 8.92 6.82
N ILE A 51 -4.13 9.11 6.00
CA ILE A 51 -4.83 10.38 5.88
C ILE A 51 -6.24 10.22 6.42
N LEU A 52 -6.59 11.04 7.40
CA LEU A 52 -7.93 11.12 7.98
C LEU A 52 -8.57 12.42 7.54
N ARG A 53 -9.68 12.33 6.82
CA ARG A 53 -10.44 13.51 6.41
C ARG A 53 -11.16 14.11 7.61
N THR A 54 -11.16 15.43 7.70
CA THR A 54 -11.72 16.18 8.85
C THR A 54 -12.77 17.19 8.37
N ARG A 55 -13.05 18.20 9.20
CA ARG A 55 -13.96 19.30 8.88
C ARG A 55 -13.42 20.18 7.75
N ILE A 56 -14.31 21.03 7.26
CA ILE A 56 -13.95 22.13 6.36
C ILE A 56 -13.39 23.29 7.20
N ARG A 57 -12.34 23.96 6.72
CA ARG A 57 -11.74 25.12 7.38
C ARG A 57 -12.70 26.31 7.33
N VAL A 58 -12.85 26.98 8.47
CA VAL A 58 -13.72 28.15 8.61
C VAL A 58 -13.04 29.34 7.94
N GLY A 59 -13.75 30.04 7.06
CA GLY A 59 -13.27 31.24 6.37
C GLY A 59 -13.08 31.06 4.87
N ASP A 60 -12.49 29.95 4.44
CA ASP A 60 -12.18 29.68 3.02
C ASP A 60 -12.79 28.39 2.46
N ALA A 61 -13.59 27.70 3.27
CA ALA A 61 -14.22 26.43 2.93
C ALA A 61 -13.23 25.34 2.43
N ALA A 62 -11.95 25.41 2.82
CA ALA A 62 -10.95 24.44 2.38
C ALA A 62 -11.13 23.07 3.07
N PRO A 63 -11.09 21.94 2.35
CA PRO A 63 -11.15 20.61 2.96
C PRO A 63 -9.86 20.32 3.73
N MET A 64 -9.97 19.95 5.00
CA MET A 64 -8.82 19.64 5.86
C MET A 64 -8.68 18.14 6.09
N ALA A 65 -7.46 17.69 6.36
CA ALA A 65 -7.15 16.33 6.77
C ALA A 65 -6.02 16.30 7.81
N TYR A 66 -6.07 15.31 8.69
CA TYR A 66 -4.92 14.92 9.51
C TYR A 66 -4.09 13.88 8.77
N ILE A 67 -2.77 14.00 8.85
CA ILE A 67 -1.82 13.00 8.39
C ILE A 67 -1.10 12.43 9.61
N GLU A 68 -1.12 11.11 9.74
CA GLU A 68 -0.54 10.39 10.88
C GLU A 68 0.34 9.23 10.41
N GLU A 69 1.25 8.82 11.29
CA GLU A 69 1.99 7.58 11.15
C GLU A 69 1.06 6.38 11.34
N ASN A 70 1.21 5.35 10.51
CA ASN A 70 0.34 4.19 10.53
C ASN A 70 0.78 3.18 11.61
N GLU A 71 0.55 3.53 12.87
CA GLU A 71 0.96 2.74 14.04
C GLU A 71 -0.05 1.64 14.40
N LEU A 72 -1.34 1.84 14.10
CA LEU A 72 -2.43 0.96 14.56
C LEU A 72 -2.60 -0.33 13.76
N ARG A 73 -1.94 -0.43 12.59
CA ARG A 73 -1.99 -1.64 11.77
C ARG A 73 -0.78 -2.49 12.08
N GLN A 74 -1.00 -3.73 12.50
CA GLN A 74 0.08 -4.72 12.61
C GLN A 74 0.78 -4.83 11.25
N SER A 75 2.11 -4.98 11.27
CA SER A 75 2.87 -5.34 10.08
C SER A 75 2.46 -6.75 9.68
N ASN A 76 1.58 -6.86 8.70
CA ASN A 76 1.35 -8.16 8.09
C ASN A 76 2.71 -8.62 7.54
N PRO A 77 3.17 -9.85 7.84
CA PRO A 77 4.36 -10.39 7.20
C PRO A 77 4.17 -10.26 5.68
N PRO A 78 5.24 -10.03 4.91
CA PRO A 78 5.13 -9.88 3.46
C PRO A 78 4.39 -11.09 2.94
N SER A 79 3.13 -10.90 2.52
CA SER A 79 2.42 -11.95 1.81
C SER A 79 3.31 -12.27 0.61
N PRO A 80 3.66 -13.54 0.37
CA PRO A 80 4.48 -13.88 -0.79
C PRO A 80 3.81 -13.21 -1.98
N GLN A 81 4.54 -12.32 -2.67
CA GLN A 81 3.96 -11.57 -3.77
C GLN A 81 3.37 -12.61 -4.71
N PRO A 82 2.06 -12.55 -5.02
CA PRO A 82 1.49 -13.49 -5.97
C PRO A 82 2.36 -13.40 -7.23
N PRO A 83 2.75 -14.55 -7.82
CA PRO A 83 3.65 -14.55 -8.95
C PRO A 83 3.13 -13.56 -10.00
N GLN A 84 4.01 -12.72 -10.53
CA GLN A 84 3.64 -11.72 -11.53
C GLN A 84 2.96 -12.46 -12.69
N ARG A 85 1.66 -12.28 -12.82
CA ARG A 85 0.91 -12.92 -13.91
C ARG A 85 1.27 -12.16 -15.19
N PRO A 86 1.58 -12.85 -16.29
CA PRO A 86 1.73 -12.16 -17.57
C PRO A 86 0.44 -11.39 -17.85
N SER A 87 0.58 -10.14 -18.32
CA SER A 87 -0.57 -9.36 -18.76
C SER A 87 -1.17 -10.04 -19.98
N LEU A 88 -2.34 -10.65 -19.82
CA LEU A 88 -3.09 -11.24 -20.93
C LEU A 88 -4.00 -10.19 -21.55
N ASP A 89 -4.14 -10.21 -22.87
CA ASP A 89 -5.11 -9.37 -23.56
C ASP A 89 -6.53 -9.66 -23.04
N PRO A 90 -7.43 -8.65 -22.99
CA PRO A 90 -8.79 -8.84 -22.47
C PRO A 90 -9.55 -9.98 -23.14
N PHE A 91 -9.31 -10.20 -24.44
CA PHE A 91 -9.92 -11.28 -25.20
C PHE A 91 -9.38 -12.66 -24.81
N THR A 92 -8.05 -12.81 -24.69
CA THR A 92 -7.38 -14.04 -24.25
C THR A 92 -7.78 -14.43 -22.83
N ARG A 93 -7.92 -13.44 -21.94
CA ARG A 93 -8.40 -13.62 -20.57
C ARG A 93 -9.85 -14.11 -20.52
N SER A 94 -10.73 -13.58 -21.38
CA SER A 94 -12.13 -13.99 -21.48
C SER A 94 -12.28 -15.43 -21.97
N LEU A 95 -11.54 -15.81 -23.03
CA LEU A 95 -11.56 -17.17 -23.56
C LEU A 95 -11.08 -18.20 -22.53
N LEU A 96 -9.97 -17.92 -21.83
CA LEU A 96 -9.47 -18.80 -20.77
C LEU A 96 -10.45 -18.91 -19.60
N SER A 97 -11.14 -17.83 -19.23
CA SER A 97 -12.15 -17.87 -18.16
C SER A 97 -13.39 -18.69 -18.53
N ARG A 98 -13.76 -18.72 -19.82
CA ARG A 98 -14.86 -19.55 -20.34
C ARG A 98 -14.52 -21.03 -20.35
N GLN A 99 -13.26 -21.38 -20.61
CA GLN A 99 -12.78 -22.77 -20.60
C GLN A 99 -12.90 -23.43 -19.21
N TYR A 100 -12.79 -22.64 -18.14
CA TYR A 100 -12.84 -23.11 -16.74
C TYR A 100 -14.16 -22.81 -16.03
N ALA A 101 -15.16 -22.29 -16.74
CA ALA A 101 -16.48 -22.08 -16.15
C ALA A 101 -17.17 -23.45 -15.96
N PRO A 102 -17.65 -23.79 -14.75
CA PRO A 102 -18.42 -25.01 -14.57
C PRO A 102 -19.68 -24.95 -15.45
N ALA A 103 -20.07 -26.09 -16.02
CA ALA A 103 -21.33 -26.19 -16.75
C ALA A 103 -22.45 -25.69 -15.83
N LYS A 104 -23.31 -24.82 -16.35
CA LYS A 104 -24.45 -24.28 -15.62
C LYS A 104 -25.33 -25.47 -15.22
N GLU A 105 -25.35 -25.82 -13.94
CA GLU A 105 -26.28 -26.82 -13.42
C GLU A 105 -27.70 -26.29 -13.61
N GLU A 106 -28.41 -26.85 -14.59
CA GLU A 106 -29.85 -26.71 -14.66
C GLU A 106 -30.42 -27.50 -13.49
N LYS A 107 -30.91 -26.81 -12.46
CA LYS A 107 -31.73 -27.43 -11.43
C LYS A 107 -32.99 -27.95 -12.12
N GLY A 108 -32.96 -29.24 -12.49
CA GLY A 108 -34.13 -30.00 -12.89
C GLY A 108 -35.17 -29.88 -11.79
N SER A 109 -36.36 -29.46 -12.17
CA SER A 109 -37.57 -29.56 -11.36
C SER A 109 -37.83 -31.04 -11.09
N GLU A 110 -37.34 -31.54 -9.97
CA GLU A 110 -37.71 -32.85 -9.46
C GLU A 110 -39.10 -32.71 -8.83
N SER A 111 -40.03 -33.41 -9.48
CA SER A 111 -41.44 -33.53 -9.13
C SER A 111 -41.60 -34.39 -7.89
N ASP A 112 -42.05 -33.78 -6.79
CA ASP A 112 -42.62 -34.50 -5.65
C ASP A 112 -44.13 -34.22 -5.59
N ILE A 113 -44.88 -35.27 -5.94
CA ILE A 113 -46.19 -35.74 -5.43
C ILE A 113 -47.29 -34.69 -5.20
#